data_AF-A0A7L5DRJ0-F1
#
_entry.id   AF-A0A7L5DRJ0-F1
#
_cell.length_a   1.000
_cell.length_b   1.000
_cell.length_c   1.000
_cell.angle_alpha   90.00
_cell.angle_beta   90.00
_cell.angle_gamma   90.00
#
_symmetry.space_group_name_H-M   'P 1'
#
loop_
_entity.id
_entity.type
_entity.pdbx_description
1 polymer ?
#
loop_
_entity_poly.entity_id
_entity_poly.type
_entity_poly.pdbx_seq_one_letter_code
_entity_poly.pdbx_strand_id
1 'polypeptide(L)'
;MASLLCPSSTARPGAALFGVQTATGQIEYLDEPVIIDQTFVDKARQGRAPEERFRFASNCAKSGCGHWDSGQAGCSLVGKIVDAMNRKADDTLVACAIRTNCRWYHQEGARACASCDEVVRNVRTQETLALAG
;
A
#
# COMPACT_ATOMS: atom_id res chain seq x y z
N MET A 1 9.09 1.06 21.29
CA MET A 1 8.40 0.27 20.25
C MET A 1 8.12 1.20 19.09
N ALA A 2 8.84 1.05 17.97
CA ALA A 2 8.56 1.87 16.79
C ALA A 2 7.15 1.56 16.26
N SER A 3 6.38 2.58 15.91
CA SER A 3 5.05 2.41 15.32
C SER A 3 5.19 1.77 13.93
N LEU A 4 4.45 0.70 13.66
CA LEU A 4 4.41 0.07 12.35
C LEU A 4 3.78 1.01 11.31
N LEU A 5 4.31 0.98 10.09
CA LEU A 5 3.84 1.73 8.94
C LEU A 5 2.72 0.98 8.22
N CYS A 6 1.62 1.67 7.93
CA CYS A 6 0.59 1.22 7.00
C CYS A 6 1.10 1.42 5.56
N PRO A 7 1.26 0.35 4.75
CA PRO A 7 1.72 0.46 3.35
C PRO A 7 0.60 0.88 2.38
N SER A 8 -0.61 1.13 2.89
CA SER A 8 -1.80 1.56 2.14
C SER A 8 -2.25 2.95 2.59
N SER A 9 -1.28 3.82 2.94
CA SER A 9 -1.58 5.21 3.26
C SER A 9 -1.95 5.97 1.98
N THR A 10 -2.66 7.09 2.17
CA THR A 10 -2.90 8.07 1.12
C THR A 10 -1.77 9.11 1.04
N ALA A 11 -1.72 9.84 -0.07
CA ALA A 11 -0.84 10.96 -0.31
C ALA A 11 -1.20 12.13 0.62
N ARG A 12 -0.30 12.40 1.55
CA ARG A 12 -0.35 13.52 2.49
C ARG A 12 1.08 13.96 2.84
N PRO A 13 1.30 15.22 3.23
CA PRO A 13 2.61 15.66 3.69
C PRO A 13 3.14 14.77 4.83
N GLY A 14 4.41 14.41 4.75
CA GLY A 14 5.06 13.51 5.69
C GLY A 14 4.86 12.02 5.42
N ALA A 15 4.05 11.64 4.41
CA ALA A 15 3.99 10.26 3.98
C ALA A 15 5.28 9.85 3.24
N ALA A 16 5.68 8.60 3.41
CA ALA A 16 6.82 8.01 2.74
C ALA A 16 6.37 7.39 1.42
N LEU A 17 6.73 7.99 0.29
CA LEU A 17 6.60 7.36 -1.03
C LEU A 17 7.67 6.27 -1.14
N PHE A 18 7.26 5.02 -1.38
CA PHE A 18 8.17 3.88 -1.41
C PHE A 18 8.01 3.01 -2.66
N GLY A 19 7.14 3.39 -3.59
CA GLY A 19 7.01 2.72 -4.87
C GLY A 19 6.23 3.53 -5.89
N VAL A 20 6.49 3.27 -7.17
CA VAL A 20 5.94 3.97 -8.32
C VAL A 20 5.37 2.96 -9.30
N GLN A 21 4.19 3.23 -9.84
CA GLN A 21 3.60 2.44 -10.91
C GLN A 21 4.29 2.77 -12.24
N THR A 22 4.81 1.75 -12.91
CA THR A 22 5.39 1.84 -14.24
C THR A 22 4.29 1.97 -15.31
N ALA A 23 4.67 2.31 -16.54
CA ALA A 23 3.74 2.37 -17.67
C ALA A 23 3.03 1.02 -17.95
N THR A 24 3.64 -0.11 -17.56
CA THR A 24 3.07 -1.46 -17.69
C THR A 24 2.14 -1.85 -16.53
N GLY A 25 1.94 -0.98 -15.53
CA GLY A 25 1.10 -1.24 -14.37
C GLY A 25 1.77 -2.08 -13.27
N GLN A 26 3.08 -2.31 -13.37
CA GLN A 26 3.88 -2.93 -12.31
C GLN A 26 4.31 -1.87 -11.29
N ILE A 27 4.57 -2.30 -10.05
CA ILE A 27 5.11 -1.41 -9.02
C ILE A 27 6.62 -1.62 -8.95
N GLU A 28 7.36 -0.54 -9.18
CA GLU A 28 8.78 -0.46 -8.89
C GLU A 28 8.95 0.12 -7.48
N TYR A 29 9.63 -0.62 -6.61
CA TYR A 29 9.89 -0.19 -5.23
C TYR A 29 11.19 0.59 -5.18
N LEU A 30 11.18 1.69 -4.43
CA LEU A 30 12.39 2.48 -4.21
C LEU A 30 13.29 1.79 -3.18
N ASP A 31 14.61 1.94 -3.36
CA ASP A 31 15.60 1.47 -2.39
C ASP A 31 15.45 2.20 -1.05
N GLU A 32 15.15 3.50 -1.10
CA GLU A 32 14.86 4.33 0.07
C GLU A 32 13.54 5.10 -0.12
N PRO A 33 12.72 5.26 0.94
CA PRO A 33 11.48 6.02 0.83
C PRO A 33 11.75 7.53 0.75
N VAL A 34 10.97 8.24 -0.07
CA VAL A 34 11.01 9.69 -0.17
C VAL A 34 9.88 10.29 0.65
N ILE A 35 10.19 11.17 1.61
CA ILE A 35 9.16 11.88 2.38
C ILE A 35 8.59 13.01 1.52
N ILE A 36 7.29 12.94 1.24
CA ILE A 36 6.62 13.90 0.37
C ILE A 36 6.14 15.13 1.15
N ASP A 37 6.16 16.28 0.51
CA ASP A 37 5.66 17.55 1.05
C ASP A 37 4.31 17.94 0.42
N GLN A 38 3.80 19.10 0.80
CA GLN A 38 2.55 19.62 0.25
C GLN A 38 2.67 19.91 -1.26
N THR A 39 3.81 20.39 -1.73
CA THR A 39 4.04 20.67 -3.15
C THR A 39 3.92 19.41 -4.00
N PHE A 40 4.48 18.28 -3.54
CA PHE A 40 4.30 16.99 -4.19
C PHE A 40 2.83 16.58 -4.21
N VAL A 41 2.14 16.65 -3.07
CA VAL A 41 0.73 16.25 -2.96
C VAL A 41 -0.15 17.05 -3.92
N ASP A 42 0.04 18.37 -3.97
CA ASP A 42 -0.73 19.26 -4.85
C ASP A 42 -0.49 18.94 -6.32
N LYS A 43 0.78 18.76 -6.71
CA LYS A 43 1.13 18.37 -8.09
C LYS A 43 0.59 16.99 -8.45
N ALA A 44 0.72 16.01 -7.56
CA ALA A 44 0.25 14.66 -7.79
C ALA A 44 -1.27 14.65 -8.00
N ARG A 45 -2.05 15.51 -7.33
CA ARG A 45 -3.50 15.55 -7.49
C ARG A 45 -4.01 16.18 -8.79
N GLN A 46 -3.14 16.76 -9.62
CA GLN A 46 -3.55 17.40 -10.89
C GLN A 46 -3.89 16.40 -12.02
N GLY A 47 -3.86 15.09 -11.75
CA GLY A 47 -4.24 14.04 -12.70
C GLY A 47 -4.96 12.89 -12.01
N ARG A 48 -4.68 11.65 -12.45
CA ARG A 48 -5.16 10.43 -11.77
C ARG A 48 -4.78 10.45 -10.29
N ALA A 49 -5.60 9.81 -9.44
CA ALA A 49 -5.36 9.78 -8.01
C ALA A 49 -3.90 9.35 -7.70
N PRO A 50 -3.20 10.01 -6.76
CA PRO A 50 -1.82 9.63 -6.41
C PRO A 50 -1.67 8.15 -6.06
N GLU A 51 -2.66 7.57 -5.38
CA GLU A 51 -2.71 6.18 -4.94
C GLU A 51 -2.84 5.18 -6.09
N GLU A 52 -3.21 5.62 -7.28
CA GLU A 52 -3.18 4.81 -8.50
C GLU A 52 -1.80 4.77 -9.18
N ARG A 53 -0.88 5.65 -8.75
CA ARG A 53 0.42 5.85 -9.38
C ARG A 53 1.58 5.64 -8.43
N PHE A 54 1.34 5.75 -7.13
CA PHE A 54 2.37 5.74 -6.11
C PHE A 54 1.93 4.91 -4.91
N ARG A 55 2.90 4.32 -4.23
CA ARG A 55 2.74 3.61 -2.96
C ARG A 55 3.20 4.52 -1.84
N PHE A 56 2.33 4.76 -0.86
CA PHE A 56 2.64 5.57 0.31
C PHE A 56 2.55 4.79 1.61
N ALA A 57 3.47 5.09 2.51
CA ALA A 57 3.52 4.59 3.85
C ALA A 57 3.41 5.72 4.88
N SER A 58 2.76 5.42 6.00
CA SER A 58 2.59 6.33 7.14
C SER A 58 2.35 5.52 8.39
N ASN A 59 2.43 6.13 9.58
CA ASN A 59 2.03 5.48 10.83
C ASN A 59 0.66 4.79 10.69
N CYS A 60 0.60 3.52 11.07
CA CYS A 60 -0.65 2.77 11.12
C CYS A 60 -1.57 3.41 12.17
N ALA A 61 -2.66 4.03 11.70
CA ALA A 61 -3.55 4.82 12.55
C ALA A 61 -4.22 3.99 13.66
N LYS A 62 -4.52 2.71 13.37
CA LYS A 62 -5.30 1.78 14.23
C LYS A 62 -6.70 2.33 14.55
N SER A 63 -6.79 3.40 15.33
CA SER A 63 -8.03 4.14 15.56
C SER A 63 -8.42 4.98 14.34
N GLY A 64 -9.72 5.10 14.07
CA GLY A 64 -10.26 5.85 12.94
C GLY A 64 -9.97 5.25 11.55
N CYS A 65 -9.29 4.09 11.49
CA CYS A 65 -9.03 3.37 10.26
C CYS A 65 -10.14 2.34 10.02
N GLY A 66 -10.91 2.47 8.94
CA GLY A 66 -12.00 1.54 8.59
C GLY A 66 -11.57 0.10 8.28
N HIS A 67 -10.26 -0.16 8.22
CA HIS A 67 -9.70 -1.51 8.04
C HIS A 67 -9.15 -2.12 9.31
N TRP A 68 -9.00 -1.35 10.39
CA TRP A 68 -8.48 -1.89 11.64
C TRP A 68 -9.57 -2.64 12.38
N ASP A 69 -9.27 -3.89 12.74
CA ASP A 69 -10.08 -4.71 13.61
C ASP A 69 -9.50 -4.61 15.03
N SER A 70 -10.25 -4.00 15.94
CA SER A 70 -9.86 -3.85 17.34
C SER A 70 -9.92 -5.17 18.11
N GLY A 71 -10.80 -6.10 17.74
CA GLY A 71 -10.92 -7.41 18.38
C GLY A 71 -9.75 -8.33 18.06
N GLN A 72 -9.25 -8.26 16.81
CA GLN A 72 -8.07 -9.02 16.37
C GLN A 72 -6.76 -8.23 16.52
N ALA A 73 -6.83 -6.97 16.96
CA ALA A 73 -5.69 -6.04 17.03
C ALA A 73 -4.86 -6.01 15.72
N GLY A 74 -5.54 -6.02 14.58
CA GLY A 74 -4.95 -6.23 13.25
C GLY A 74 -5.64 -5.46 12.13
N CYS A 75 -5.00 -5.43 10.96
CA CYS A 75 -5.57 -4.87 9.75
C CYS A 75 -6.36 -5.95 9.01
N SER A 76 -7.67 -5.82 8.91
CA SER A 76 -8.53 -6.75 8.15
C SER A 76 -8.29 -6.68 6.64
N LEU A 77 -7.82 -5.54 6.11
CA LEU A 77 -7.59 -5.36 4.68
C LEU A 77 -6.48 -6.30 4.16
N VAL A 78 -5.38 -6.46 4.89
CA VAL A 78 -4.29 -7.34 4.43
C VAL A 78 -4.74 -8.80 4.39
N GLY A 79 -5.52 -9.25 5.38
CA GLY A 79 -6.09 -10.59 5.39
C GLY A 79 -6.96 -10.84 4.16
N LYS A 80 -7.90 -9.92 3.88
CA LYS A 80 -8.75 -9.99 2.68
C LYS A 80 -7.95 -10.05 1.38
N ILE A 81 -6.89 -9.25 1.26
CA ILE A 81 -6.02 -9.25 0.07
C ILE A 81 -5.27 -10.57 -0.06
N VAL A 82 -4.66 -11.04 1.02
CA VAL A 82 -3.88 -12.28 1.02
C VAL A 82 -4.76 -13.49 0.70
N ASP A 83 -5.99 -13.51 1.22
CA ASP A 83 -6.97 -14.57 0.93
C ASP A 83 -7.49 -14.49 -0.50
N ALA A 84 -7.86 -13.30 -0.98
CA ALA A 84 -8.38 -13.12 -2.34
C ALA A 84 -7.33 -13.43 -3.41
N MET A 85 -6.08 -13.04 -3.19
CA MET A 85 -4.99 -13.28 -4.15
C MET A 85 -4.47 -14.71 -4.08
N ASN A 86 -4.52 -15.34 -2.91
CA ASN A 86 -4.05 -16.70 -2.65
C ASN A 86 -2.66 -16.99 -3.25
N ARG A 87 -1.78 -15.99 -3.26
CA ARG A 87 -0.43 -16.11 -3.81
C ARG A 87 0.44 -16.87 -2.83
N LYS A 88 1.25 -17.79 -3.36
CA LYS A 88 2.37 -18.35 -2.62
C LYS A 88 3.43 -17.25 -2.46
N ALA A 89 4.06 -17.20 -1.29
CA ALA A 89 5.27 -16.40 -1.16
C ALA A 89 6.37 -17.09 -1.95
N ASP A 90 6.96 -16.39 -2.92
CA ASP A 90 8.16 -16.87 -3.61
C ASP A 90 9.34 -16.95 -2.63
N ASP A 91 10.31 -17.81 -2.93
CA ASP A 91 11.55 -17.93 -2.16
C ASP A 91 12.33 -16.61 -2.12
N THR A 92 12.15 -15.74 -3.13
CA THR A 92 12.77 -14.42 -3.22
C THR A 92 11.73 -13.30 -3.34
N LEU A 93 11.50 -12.58 -2.24
CA LEU A 93 10.65 -11.40 -2.23
C LEU A 93 11.38 -10.18 -2.83
N VAL A 94 10.67 -9.40 -3.65
CA VAL A 94 11.16 -8.10 -4.17
C VAL A 94 11.67 -7.19 -3.05
N ALA A 95 12.75 -6.42 -3.24
CA ALA A 95 13.21 -5.49 -2.21
C ALA A 95 12.11 -4.47 -1.84
N CYS A 96 12.00 -4.11 -0.56
CA CYS A 96 10.99 -3.16 -0.09
C CYS A 96 11.53 -2.40 1.13
N ALA A 97 11.73 -1.09 0.96
CA ALA A 97 12.36 -0.21 1.94
C ALA A 97 11.63 -0.11 3.29
N ILE A 98 10.34 -0.46 3.35
CA ILE A 98 9.54 -0.41 4.57
C ILE A 98 9.29 -1.80 5.19
N ARG A 99 9.85 -2.89 4.64
CA ARG A 99 9.45 -4.25 5.07
C ARG A 99 9.60 -4.45 6.58
N THR A 100 10.72 -4.04 7.14
CA THR A 100 11.07 -4.24 8.56
C THR A 100 10.12 -3.55 9.53
N ASN A 101 9.43 -2.49 9.09
CA ASN A 101 8.45 -1.75 9.90
C ASN A 101 7.04 -1.76 9.27
N CYS A 102 6.75 -2.61 8.29
CA CYS A 102 5.47 -2.67 7.61
C CYS A 102 4.44 -3.46 8.42
N ARG A 103 3.26 -2.86 8.66
CA ARG A 103 2.12 -3.49 9.33
C ARG A 103 1.69 -4.79 8.64
N TRP A 104 1.59 -4.78 7.32
CA TRP A 104 1.11 -5.93 6.56
C TRP A 104 2.08 -7.10 6.63
N TYR A 105 3.39 -6.83 6.48
CA TYR A 105 4.42 -7.85 6.63
C TYR A 105 4.47 -8.39 8.07
N HIS A 106 4.36 -7.53 9.07
CA HIS A 106 4.36 -7.97 10.47
C HIS A 106 3.12 -8.83 10.82
N GLN A 107 2.04 -8.74 10.04
CA GLN A 107 0.82 -9.51 10.28
C GLN A 107 0.76 -10.80 9.45
N GLU A 108 0.99 -10.74 8.14
CA GLU A 108 0.81 -11.87 7.21
C GLU A 108 2.14 -12.35 6.59
N GLY A 109 3.27 -11.75 6.98
CA GLY A 109 4.59 -12.13 6.52
C GLY A 109 4.79 -11.98 5.01
N ALA A 110 5.48 -12.95 4.43
CA ALA A 110 5.82 -12.98 3.01
C ALA A 110 4.60 -13.02 2.08
N ARG A 111 3.47 -13.58 2.54
CA ARG A 111 2.21 -13.61 1.77
C ARG A 111 1.67 -12.21 1.52
N ALA A 112 1.76 -11.31 2.51
CA ALA A 112 1.43 -9.90 2.30
C ALA A 112 2.33 -9.24 1.25
N CYS A 113 3.64 -9.53 1.27
CA CYS A 113 4.56 -8.99 0.27
C CYS A 113 4.23 -9.46 -1.15
N ALA A 114 3.87 -10.73 -1.33
CA ALA A 114 3.51 -11.30 -2.63
C ALA A 114 2.25 -10.67 -3.25
N SER A 115 1.37 -10.09 -2.43
CA SER A 115 0.11 -9.46 -2.87
C SER A 115 0.10 -7.93 -2.74
N CYS A 116 1.22 -7.33 -2.35
CA CYS A 116 1.33 -5.93 -1.95
C CYS A 116 1.08 -4.93 -3.11
N ASP A 117 1.41 -5.33 -4.34
CA ASP A 117 1.32 -4.51 -5.55
C ASP A 117 -0.11 -4.38 -6.11
N GLU A 118 -1.01 -5.31 -5.76
CA GLU A 118 -2.39 -5.36 -6.26
C GLU A 118 -3.28 -4.23 -5.77
N VAL A 119 -2.90 -3.59 -4.66
CA VAL A 119 -3.63 -2.45 -4.07
C VAL A 119 -3.76 -1.30 -5.06
N VAL A 120 -2.70 -1.04 -5.84
CA VAL A 120 -2.68 0.06 -6.83
C VAL A 120 -3.44 -0.35 -8.09
N ARG A 121 -3.47 -1.64 -8.42
CA ARG A 121 -4.17 -2.17 -9.60
C ARG A 121 -5.69 -2.15 -9.45
N ASN A 122 -6.21 -2.37 -8.24
CA ASN A 122 -7.64 -2.54 -8.00
C ASN A 122 -8.45 -1.22 -8.02
N VAL A 123 -7.81 -0.06 -7.93
CA VAL A 123 -8.49 1.24 -8.13
C VAL A 123 -9.04 1.34 -9.57
N ARG A 124 -8.34 0.75 -10.55
CA ARG A 124 -8.81 0.66 -11.95
C ARG A 124 -10.02 -0.27 -12.13
N THR A 125 -10.12 -1.31 -11.32
CA THR A 125 -11.17 -2.33 -11.44
C THR A 125 -12.51 -1.78 -10.91
N GLN A 126 -12.50 -0.94 -9.87
CA GLN A 126 -13.73 -0.33 -9.36
C GLN A 126 -14.35 0.68 -10.34
N GLU A 127 -13.54 1.47 -11.07
CA GLU A 127 -14.07 2.39 -12.09
C GLU A 127 -14.59 1.67 -13.34
N THR A 128 -13.94 0.57 -13.76
CA THR A 128 -14.37 -0.19 -14.95
C THR A 128 -15.67 -0.96 -14.70
N LEU A 129 -15.89 -1.49 -13.50
CA LEU A 129 -17.18 -2.13 -13.15
C LEU A 129 -18.30 -1.11 -12.91
N ALA A 130 -17.99 0.10 -12.42
CA ALA A 130 -18.99 1.14 -12.20
C ALA A 130 -19.53 1.78 -13.50
N LEU A 131 -18.76 1.73 -14.60
CA LEU A 131 -19.16 2.21 -15.93
C LEU A 131 -19.84 1.13 -16.79
N ALA A 132 -19.86 -0.12 -16.31
CA ALA A 132 -20.49 -1.26 -16.96
C ALA A 132 -21.84 -1.68 -16.30
N GLY A 133 -22.33 -0.87 -15.36
CA GLY A 133 -23.60 -1.07 -14.63
C GLY A 133 -24.66 -0.05 -14.99
#